data_AF-A0A6P0XYL4-F1
#
_entry.id   AF-A0A6P0XYL4-F1
#
_cell.length_a   1.000
_cell.length_b   1.000
_cell.length_c   1.000
_cell.angle_alpha   90.00
_cell.angle_beta   90.00
_cell.angle_gamma   90.00
#
_symmetry.space_group_name_H-M   'P 1'
#
loop_
_entity.id
_entity.type
_entity.pdbx_description
1 polymer ?
#
loop_
_entity_poly.entity_id
_entity_poly.type
_entity_poly.pdbx_seq_one_letter_code
_entity_poly.pdbx_strand_id
1 'polypeptide(L)'
;AVDCSSEALAIARQNGTKLGLGSKINFCQGSWWEPLEHLRGKVSGMLANPPYIPSDMVSTLQVEVRKHEPHLALDGGIDGLDCIRYLIETAPLYLVSGGVWLVEMMSGQGEMVAEMLQDNGAYCGVEIFSDIEGVDRFAMAYLK
;
A
#
# COMPACT_ATOMS: atom_id res chain seq x y z
N ALA A 1 -4.18 9.72 5.97
CA ALA A 1 -2.89 9.30 5.41
C ALA A 1 -1.98 8.95 6.56
N VAL A 2 -1.37 7.76 6.51
CA VAL A 2 -0.43 7.27 7.53
C VAL A 2 0.92 7.09 6.88
N ASP A 3 1.98 7.47 7.57
CA ASP A 3 3.36 7.16 7.19
C ASP A 3 4.22 7.04 8.45
N CYS A 4 5.24 6.20 8.41
CA CYS A 4 6.20 6.07 9.49
C CYS A 4 7.22 7.22 9.51
N SER A 5 7.49 7.82 8.34
CA SER A 5 8.40 8.96 8.19
C SER A 5 7.70 10.27 8.50
N SER A 6 8.23 10.98 9.49
CA SER A 6 7.77 12.34 9.83
C SER A 6 8.04 13.35 8.71
N GLU A 7 9.13 13.13 7.96
CA GLU A 7 9.56 13.93 6.83
C GLU A 7 8.61 13.76 5.65
N ALA A 8 8.21 12.52 5.33
CA ALA A 8 7.21 12.24 4.31
C ALA A 8 5.86 12.91 4.64
N LEU A 9 5.43 12.85 5.90
CA LEU A 9 4.20 13.52 6.35
C LEU A 9 4.28 15.04 6.27
N ALA A 10 5.46 15.63 6.51
CA ALA A 10 5.65 17.07 6.37
C ALA A 10 5.43 17.50 4.91
N ILE A 11 6.01 16.77 3.95
CA ILE A 11 5.81 17.00 2.52
C ILE A 11 4.35 16.78 2.12
N ALA A 12 3.74 15.68 2.58
CA ALA A 12 2.34 15.38 2.29
C ALA A 12 1.39 16.48 2.82
N ARG A 13 1.65 17.02 4.02
CA ARG A 13 0.89 18.13 4.60
C ARG A 13 1.08 19.43 3.82
N GLN A 14 2.30 19.72 3.36
CA GLN A 14 2.58 20.87 2.51
C GLN A 14 1.82 20.76 1.18
N ASN A 15 1.85 19.58 0.54
CA ASN A 15 1.11 19.31 -0.69
C ASN A 15 -0.41 19.47 -0.48
N GLY A 16 -0.94 18.88 0.59
CA GLY A 16 -2.35 19.05 0.96
C GLY A 16 -2.75 20.51 1.16
N THR A 17 -1.89 21.31 1.78
CA THR A 17 -2.13 22.75 1.99
C THR A 17 -2.10 23.51 0.66
N LYS A 18 -1.09 23.28 -0.17
CA LYS A 18 -0.94 23.92 -1.49
C LYS A 18 -2.12 23.65 -2.42
N LEU A 19 -2.71 22.46 -2.32
CA LEU A 19 -3.86 22.03 -3.12
C LEU A 19 -5.23 22.37 -2.47
N GLY A 20 -5.25 23.01 -1.29
CA GLY A 20 -6.49 23.33 -0.58
C GLY A 20 -7.22 22.12 0.00
N LEU A 21 -6.53 20.99 0.19
CA LEU A 21 -7.05 19.74 0.72
C LEU A 21 -6.66 19.48 2.18
N GLY A 22 -5.86 20.36 2.79
CA GLY A 22 -5.31 20.16 4.14
C GLY A 22 -6.36 19.90 5.24
N SER A 23 -7.56 20.48 5.13
CA SER A 23 -8.66 20.24 6.07
C SER A 23 -9.44 18.94 5.81
N LYS A 24 -9.23 18.30 4.66
CA LYS A 24 -9.89 17.04 4.27
C LYS A 24 -9.05 15.81 4.59
N ILE A 25 -7.79 15.98 4.97
CA ILE A 25 -6.84 14.89 5.19
C ILE A 25 -6.33 14.95 6.63
N ASN A 26 -6.62 13.88 7.38
CA ASN A 26 -5.95 13.62 8.65
C ASN A 26 -4.62 12.91 8.37
N PHE A 27 -3.51 13.54 8.76
CA PHE A 27 -2.15 13.00 8.64
C PHE A 27 -1.72 12.44 9.99
N CYS A 28 -1.38 11.15 10.03
CA CYS A 28 -1.00 10.45 11.24
C CYS A 28 0.38 9.81 11.06
N GLN A 29 1.27 9.99 12.04
CA GLN A 29 2.53 9.27 12.06
C GLN A 29 2.36 7.94 12.77
N GLY A 30 2.86 6.86 12.17
CA GLY A 30 2.81 5.51 12.75
C GLY A 30 2.98 4.44 11.69
N SER A 31 2.94 3.18 12.11
CA SER A 31 3.02 2.04 11.20
C SER A 31 1.62 1.60 10.78
N TRP A 32 1.38 1.53 9.48
CA TRP A 32 0.17 0.95 8.90
C TRP A 32 -1.14 1.41 9.56
N TRP A 33 -1.77 0.52 10.32
CA TRP A 33 -3.06 0.73 10.96
C TRP A 33 -2.97 1.20 12.41
N GLU A 34 -1.79 1.17 13.03
CA GLU A 34 -1.61 1.53 14.44
C GLU A 34 -2.26 2.86 14.82
N PRO A 35 -2.06 3.99 14.09
CA PRO A 35 -2.71 5.25 14.45
C PRO A 35 -4.22 5.28 14.12
N LEU A 36 -4.75 4.25 13.46
CA LEU A 36 -6.12 4.15 12.98
C LEU A 36 -6.96 3.12 13.75
N GLU A 37 -6.49 2.61 14.89
CA GLU A 37 -7.21 1.59 15.67
C GLU A 37 -8.69 1.95 15.97
N HIS A 38 -8.97 3.22 16.21
CA HIS A 38 -10.33 3.75 16.44
C HIS A 38 -11.28 3.64 15.22
N LEU A 39 -10.75 3.33 14.04
CA LEU A 39 -11.46 3.17 12.76
C LEU A 39 -11.75 1.72 12.37
N ARG A 40 -11.46 0.73 13.24
CA ARG A 40 -11.81 -0.68 12.98
C ARG A 40 -13.27 -0.83 12.57
N GLY A 41 -13.51 -1.56 11.47
CA GLY A 41 -14.82 -1.78 10.86
C GLY A 41 -15.54 -0.52 10.33
N LYS A 42 -14.83 0.56 10.03
CA LYS A 42 -15.42 1.84 9.58
C LYS A 42 -14.83 2.39 8.29
N VAL A 43 -13.81 1.74 7.73
CA VAL A 43 -13.09 2.24 6.56
C VAL A 43 -13.77 1.75 5.28
N SER A 44 -14.19 2.68 4.41
CA SER A 44 -14.84 2.32 3.13
C SER A 44 -13.85 1.85 2.06
N GLY A 45 -12.57 2.17 2.20
CA GLY A 45 -11.54 1.68 1.31
C GLY A 45 -10.15 2.03 1.81
N MET A 46 -9.18 1.21 1.41
CA MET A 46 -7.76 1.46 1.66
C MET A 46 -7.00 1.48 0.34
N LEU A 47 -6.05 2.41 0.26
CA LEU A 47 -5.12 2.53 -0.84
C LEU A 47 -3.71 2.54 -0.26
N ALA A 48 -2.80 1.77 -0.87
CA ALA A 48 -1.39 1.81 -0.50
C ALA A 48 -0.50 1.63 -1.73
N ASN A 49 0.61 2.36 -1.76
CA ASN A 49 1.79 2.01 -2.53
C ASN A 49 2.87 1.62 -1.51
N PRO A 50 2.88 0.34 -1.06
CA PRO A 50 3.83 -0.13 -0.06
C PRO A 50 5.19 -0.46 -0.69
N PRO A 51 6.25 -0.63 0.12
CA PRO A 51 7.48 -1.25 -0.34
C PRO A 51 7.22 -2.66 -0.91
N TYR A 52 7.60 -2.87 -2.17
CA TYR A 52 7.34 -4.12 -2.90
C TYR A 52 8.57 -4.73 -3.60
N ILE A 53 9.77 -4.18 -3.38
CA ILE A 53 11.00 -4.63 -4.05
C ILE A 53 11.67 -5.73 -3.22
N PRO A 54 12.00 -6.88 -3.81
CA PRO A 54 12.81 -7.91 -3.15
C PRO A 54 14.11 -7.34 -2.58
N SER A 55 14.47 -7.70 -1.34
CA SER A 55 15.61 -7.11 -0.63
C SER A 55 16.95 -7.27 -1.38
N ASP A 56 17.12 -8.35 -2.14
CA ASP A 56 18.33 -8.59 -2.94
C ASP A 56 18.42 -7.62 -4.14
N MET A 57 17.30 -7.28 -4.76
CA MET A 57 17.18 -6.31 -5.83
C MET A 57 17.36 -4.87 -5.34
N VAL A 58 16.98 -4.54 -4.10
CA VAL A 58 17.16 -3.18 -3.55
C VAL A 58 18.62 -2.73 -3.63
N SER A 59 19.56 -3.65 -3.48
CA SER A 59 21.00 -3.38 -3.56
C SER A 59 21.51 -3.10 -4.99
N THR A 60 20.79 -3.57 -6.01
CA THR A 60 21.16 -3.50 -7.44
C THR A 60 20.39 -2.42 -8.20
N LEU A 61 19.45 -1.74 -7.55
CA LEU A 61 18.72 -0.60 -8.13
C LEU A 61 19.67 0.49 -8.63
N GLN A 62 19.23 1.20 -9.68
CA GLN A 62 19.94 2.33 -10.25
C GLN A 62 20.35 3.31 -9.14
N VAL A 63 21.54 3.90 -9.32
CA VAL A 63 22.16 4.77 -8.32
C VAL A 63 21.24 5.92 -7.94
N GLU A 64 20.42 6.39 -8.87
CA GLU A 64 19.40 7.41 -8.70
C GLU A 64 18.31 6.96 -7.71
N VAL A 65 17.74 5.76 -7.89
CA VAL A 65 16.72 5.22 -6.97
C VAL A 65 17.32 4.97 -5.58
N ARG A 66 18.53 4.40 -5.53
CA ARG A 66 19.24 4.13 -4.27
C ARG A 66 19.65 5.40 -3.50
N LYS A 67 19.88 6.52 -4.20
CA LYS A 67 20.30 7.80 -3.60
C LYS A 67 19.14 8.74 -3.27
N HIS A 68 18.02 8.64 -3.98
CA HIS A 68 16.91 9.57 -3.84
C HIS A 68 15.71 9.00 -3.07
N GLU A 69 15.58 7.68 -2.98
CA GLU A 69 14.49 7.04 -2.23
C GLU A 69 14.99 6.37 -0.94
N PRO A 70 14.31 6.55 0.21
CA PRO A 70 14.65 5.86 1.44
C PRO A 70 14.55 4.34 1.26
N HIS A 71 15.53 3.57 1.75
CA HIS A 71 15.48 2.10 1.71
C HIS A 71 14.17 1.51 2.27
N LEU A 72 13.63 2.13 3.33
CA LEU A 72 12.37 1.75 3.95
C LEU A 72 11.15 1.89 3.03
N ALA A 73 11.22 2.75 2.00
CA ALA A 73 10.16 2.92 1.01
C ALA A 73 10.21 1.87 -0.12
N LEU A 74 11.30 1.09 -0.21
CA LEU A 74 11.56 0.18 -1.33
C LEU A 74 11.48 -1.29 -0.92
N ASP A 75 12.07 -1.65 0.21
CA ASP A 75 12.27 -3.05 0.63
C ASP A 75 10.95 -3.72 1.08
N GLY A 76 10.44 -4.61 0.24
CA GLY A 76 9.26 -5.42 0.50
C GLY A 76 9.58 -6.80 1.09
N GLY A 77 10.81 -7.01 1.57
CA GLY A 77 11.27 -8.29 2.12
C GLY A 77 11.85 -9.23 1.07
N ILE A 78 12.01 -10.52 1.43
CA ILE A 78 12.78 -11.49 0.64
C ILE A 78 12.30 -11.59 -0.81
N ASP A 79 10.98 -11.56 -1.02
CA ASP A 79 10.35 -11.64 -2.34
C ASP A 79 9.51 -10.40 -2.69
N GLY A 80 9.66 -9.33 -1.91
CA GLY A 80 8.95 -8.07 -2.14
C GLY A 80 7.48 -8.08 -1.74
N LEU A 81 6.98 -9.12 -1.05
CA LEU A 81 5.56 -9.27 -0.73
C LEU A 81 5.22 -9.12 0.76
N ASP A 82 6.18 -8.87 1.65
CA ASP A 82 5.94 -8.84 3.10
C ASP A 82 4.92 -7.77 3.51
N CYS A 83 5.05 -6.57 2.94
CA CYS A 83 4.11 -5.48 3.17
C CYS A 83 2.72 -5.79 2.60
N ILE A 84 2.67 -6.41 1.42
CA ILE A 84 1.42 -6.78 0.76
C ILE A 84 0.70 -7.87 1.57
N ARG A 85 1.41 -8.92 2.02
CA ARG A 85 0.87 -9.94 2.93
C ARG A 85 0.30 -9.33 4.19
N TYR A 86 1.04 -8.42 4.82
CA TYR A 86 0.56 -7.72 6.02
C TYR A 86 -0.76 -6.99 5.75
N LEU A 87 -0.87 -6.28 4.63
CA LEU A 87 -2.08 -5.55 4.26
C LEU A 87 -3.26 -6.47 3.94
N ILE A 88 -3.02 -7.61 3.27
CA ILE A 88 -4.05 -8.63 3.00
C ILE A 88 -4.61 -9.16 4.32
N GLU A 89 -3.76 -9.49 5.28
CA GLU A 89 -4.17 -10.06 6.57
C GLU A 89 -4.88 -9.06 7.50
N THR A 90 -4.47 -7.79 7.47
CA THR A 90 -4.91 -6.81 8.47
C THR A 90 -6.07 -5.91 8.02
N ALA A 91 -6.18 -5.60 6.73
CA ALA A 91 -7.24 -4.73 6.22
C ALA A 91 -8.68 -5.21 6.52
N PRO A 92 -9.02 -6.51 6.60
CA PRO A 92 -10.37 -6.96 6.95
C PRO A 92 -10.83 -6.49 8.34
N LEU A 93 -9.91 -6.17 9.24
CA LEU A 93 -10.22 -5.64 10.57
C LEU A 93 -10.70 -4.18 10.54
N TYR A 94 -10.46 -3.48 9.44
CA TYR A 94 -10.72 -2.04 9.29
C TYR A 94 -11.80 -1.73 8.25
N LEU A 95 -11.82 -2.51 7.16
CA LEU A 95 -12.77 -2.32 6.07
C LEU A 95 -14.21 -2.65 6.51
N VAL A 96 -15.17 -1.90 5.95
CA VAL A 96 -16.60 -2.29 5.96
C VAL A 96 -16.84 -3.36 4.89
N SER A 97 -17.92 -4.15 5.01
CA SER A 97 -18.35 -5.06 3.92
C SER A 97 -18.60 -4.26 2.64
N GLY A 98 -18.09 -4.78 1.52
CA GLY A 98 -18.01 -4.08 0.23
C GLY A 98 -16.92 -3.01 0.14
N GLY A 99 -16.10 -2.84 1.19
CA GLY A 99 -15.00 -1.87 1.22
C GLY A 99 -13.84 -2.28 0.31
N VAL A 100 -13.20 -1.29 -0.32
CA VAL A 100 -12.17 -1.51 -1.34
C VAL A 100 -10.80 -1.74 -0.71
N TRP A 101 -10.08 -2.74 -1.20
CA TRP A 101 -8.64 -2.91 -1.00
C TRP A 101 -7.95 -2.69 -2.34
N LEU A 102 -7.05 -1.70 -2.43
CA LEU A 102 -6.32 -1.38 -3.66
C LEU A 102 -4.85 -1.12 -3.32
N VAL A 103 -3.95 -1.92 -3.89
CA VAL A 103 -2.53 -1.85 -3.57
C VAL A 103 -1.68 -1.91 -4.83
N GLU A 104 -0.68 -1.04 -4.89
CA GLU A 104 0.36 -1.07 -5.91
C GLU A 104 1.39 -2.18 -5.63
N MET A 105 1.89 -2.81 -6.69
CA MET A 105 2.81 -3.93 -6.60
C MET A 105 3.89 -3.87 -7.71
N MET A 106 4.93 -4.67 -7.55
CA MET A 106 5.93 -4.85 -8.59
C MET A 106 5.34 -5.63 -9.78
N SER A 107 5.82 -5.31 -10.99
CA SER A 107 5.54 -6.10 -12.19
C SER A 107 5.88 -7.58 -11.96
N GLY A 108 4.99 -8.47 -12.37
CA GLY A 108 5.17 -9.92 -12.22
C GLY A 108 4.72 -10.49 -10.87
N GLN A 109 4.29 -9.65 -9.92
CA GLN A 109 3.70 -10.12 -8.65
C GLN A 109 2.19 -10.39 -8.72
N GLY A 110 1.51 -10.00 -9.82
CA GLY A 110 0.05 -9.98 -9.91
C GLY A 110 -0.65 -11.30 -9.64
N GLU A 111 -0.19 -12.40 -10.23
CA GLU A 111 -0.77 -13.74 -10.02
C GLU A 111 -0.65 -14.16 -8.55
N MET A 112 0.53 -14.00 -7.95
CA MET A 112 0.79 -14.34 -6.55
C MET A 112 -0.07 -13.51 -5.58
N VAL A 113 -0.21 -12.20 -5.83
CA VAL A 113 -1.05 -11.33 -4.99
C VAL A 113 -2.54 -11.71 -5.13
N ALA A 114 -2.99 -12.06 -6.33
CA ALA A 114 -4.35 -12.51 -6.57
C ALA A 114 -4.65 -13.83 -5.84
N GLU A 115 -3.74 -14.79 -5.88
CA GLU A 115 -3.83 -16.05 -5.12
C GLU A 115 -3.90 -15.80 -3.62
N MET A 116 -3.02 -14.95 -3.07
CA MET A 116 -3.04 -14.60 -1.64
C MET A 116 -4.38 -13.98 -1.20
N LEU A 117 -4.97 -13.10 -2.01
CA LEU A 117 -6.28 -12.51 -1.73
C LEU A 117 -7.40 -13.56 -1.75
N GLN A 118 -7.35 -14.51 -2.69
CA GLN A 118 -8.31 -15.60 -2.80
C GLN A 118 -8.20 -16.58 -1.63
N ASP A 119 -6.98 -17.00 -1.29
CA ASP A 119 -6.68 -17.95 -0.22
C ASP A 119 -7.00 -17.40 1.17
N ASN A 120 -6.81 -16.10 1.39
CA ASN A 120 -7.23 -15.44 2.63
C ASN A 120 -8.75 -15.57 2.87
N GLY A 121 -9.55 -15.64 1.80
CA GLY A 121 -10.97 -15.96 1.87
C GLY A 121 -11.88 -14.81 2.35
N ALA A 122 -11.34 -13.71 2.90
CA ALA A 122 -12.13 -12.53 3.27
C ALA A 122 -12.52 -11.66 2.07
N TYR A 123 -11.84 -11.80 0.94
CA TYR A 123 -11.96 -10.93 -0.22
C TYR A 123 -12.74 -11.56 -1.38
N CYS A 124 -13.38 -10.71 -2.19
CA CYS A 124 -14.02 -11.07 -3.46
C CYS A 124 -13.70 -10.02 -4.55
N GLY A 125 -14.02 -10.35 -5.81
CA GLY A 125 -13.82 -9.43 -6.94
C GLY A 125 -12.35 -9.05 -7.13
N VAL A 126 -11.44 -10.03 -7.05
CA VAL A 126 -10.00 -9.80 -7.23
C VAL A 126 -9.72 -9.47 -8.69
N GLU A 127 -9.11 -8.31 -8.93
CA GLU A 127 -8.76 -7.81 -10.26
C GLU A 127 -7.34 -7.24 -10.26
N ILE A 128 -6.60 -7.51 -11.34
CA ILE A 128 -5.27 -6.94 -11.58
C ILE A 128 -5.39 -5.89 -12.69
N PHE A 129 -4.89 -4.69 -12.43
CA PHE A 129 -4.89 -3.58 -13.37
C PHE A 129 -3.47 -3.24 -13.80
N SER A 130 -3.32 -3.04 -15.09
CA SER A 130 -2.08 -2.55 -15.69
C SER A 130 -2.01 -1.02 -15.64
N ASP A 131 -0.79 -0.49 -15.61
CA ASP A 131 -0.53 0.94 -15.82
C ASP A 131 -0.70 1.34 -17.30
N ILE A 132 -0.44 2.61 -17.61
CA ILE A 132 -0.59 3.15 -18.98
C ILE A 132 0.38 2.51 -20.00
N GLU A 133 1.44 1.84 -19.53
CA GLU A 133 2.40 1.11 -20.36
C GLU A 133 2.00 -0.36 -20.56
N GLY A 134 0.87 -0.77 -19.98
CA GLY A 134 0.36 -2.14 -20.08
C GLY A 134 1.06 -3.11 -19.13
N VAL A 135 1.74 -2.60 -18.08
CA VAL A 135 2.40 -3.43 -17.08
C VAL A 135 1.51 -3.60 -15.86
N ASP A 136 1.30 -4.83 -15.40
CA ASP A 136 0.54 -5.11 -14.18
C ASP A 136 1.12 -4.36 -12.99
N ARG A 137 0.27 -3.56 -12.35
CA ARG A 137 0.71 -2.57 -11.37
C ARG A 137 -0.14 -2.52 -10.12
N PHE A 138 -1.45 -2.76 -10.23
CA PHE A 138 -2.37 -2.64 -9.11
C PHE A 138 -3.18 -3.92 -8.92
N ALA A 139 -3.30 -4.36 -7.67
CA ALA A 139 -4.25 -5.40 -7.27
C ALA A 139 -5.41 -4.75 -6.53
N MET A 140 -6.64 -5.07 -6.92
CA MET A 140 -7.86 -4.61 -6.28
C MET A 140 -8.69 -5.80 -5.81
N ALA A 141 -9.35 -5.66 -4.67
CA ALA A 141 -10.37 -6.57 -4.20
C ALA A 141 -11.37 -5.84 -3.28
N TYR A 142 -12.45 -6.52 -2.90
CA TYR A 142 -13.47 -6.02 -2.00
C TYR A 142 -13.60 -6.94 -0.79
N LEU A 143 -13.80 -6.37 0.40
CA LEU A 143 -14.15 -7.16 1.58
C LEU A 143 -15.56 -7.74 1.43
N LYS A 144 -15.74 -9.03 1.72
CA LYS A 144 -17.06 -9.70 1.73
C LYS A 144 -18.00 -9.12 2.80
#